data_AF-A0A5J4SAA5-F1
#
_entry.id   AF-A0A5J4SAA5-F1
#
_cell.length_a   1.000
_cell.length_b   1.000
_cell.length_c   1.000
_cell.angle_alpha   90.00
_cell.angle_beta   90.00
_cell.angle_gamma   90.00
#
_symmetry.space_group_name_H-M   'P 1'
#
loop_
_entity.id
_entity.type
_entity.pdbx_description
1 polymer ?
#
loop_
_entity_poly.entity_id
_entity_poly.type
_entity_poly.pdbx_seq_one_letter_code
_entity_poly.pdbx_strand_id
1 'polypeptide(L)'
;MKQMYGTSSAMNGQAQLIIKKGEDQSIVENDQQGWISTVDGLQLRIYGIKIITDQSKLTIPIIYIQDSQSALELNAVTFSGIELSPTSEPTGIIHINYDNSQFTASNCLFENIDIEKKGGNAIRLVNSGSYPITATIKGCQFNNINSIGDSNGRGGSAIYMENKHGSKLVIDDSCLFYKCITDKANGGAIYVDIDFTSEFEFKINSATVKECQIKIDTSKDLPPTGYGGGIFITGDGNYDPSTKRLDLSGMQILDNSAEKSGQSLYV
;
A
#
# COMPACT_ATOMS: atom_id res chain seq x y z
N MET A 1 21.83 -4.91 -18.09
CA MET A 1 21.38 -6.10 -18.85
C MET A 1 21.18 -7.22 -17.84
N LYS A 2 19.98 -7.85 -17.77
CA LYS A 2 19.76 -9.05 -16.95
C LYS A 2 20.35 -10.25 -17.69
N GLN A 3 21.14 -11.09 -17.03
CA GLN A 3 21.91 -12.17 -17.64
C GLN A 3 21.60 -13.49 -16.96
N MET A 4 21.51 -14.58 -17.73
CA MET A 4 21.31 -15.92 -17.20
C MET A 4 22.57 -16.38 -16.45
N TYR A 5 22.41 -16.89 -15.22
CA TYR A 5 23.53 -17.26 -14.35
C TYR A 5 24.50 -18.22 -15.05
N GLY A 6 25.79 -17.85 -15.06
CA GLY A 6 26.84 -18.66 -15.68
C GLY A 6 26.90 -18.62 -17.21
N THR A 7 26.15 -17.72 -17.88
CA THR A 7 26.13 -17.62 -19.35
C THR A 7 26.29 -16.18 -19.80
N SER A 8 26.67 -15.89 -21.05
CA SER A 8 26.63 -14.54 -21.64
C SER A 8 25.26 -14.12 -22.18
N SER A 9 24.26 -15.00 -22.07
CA SER A 9 22.92 -14.80 -22.64
C SER A 9 22.10 -13.85 -21.77
N ALA A 10 21.42 -12.91 -22.42
CA ALA A 10 20.43 -12.07 -21.76
C ALA A 10 19.25 -12.91 -21.27
N MET A 11 18.77 -12.63 -20.06
CA MET A 11 17.53 -13.21 -19.54
C MET A 11 16.34 -12.61 -20.29
N ASN A 12 15.46 -13.48 -20.80
CA ASN A 12 14.17 -13.05 -21.33
C ASN A 12 13.14 -13.04 -20.19
N GLY A 13 12.53 -11.88 -19.90
CA GLY A 13 11.59 -11.71 -18.78
C GLY A 13 12.24 -11.28 -17.45
N GLN A 14 11.54 -11.55 -16.34
CA GLN A 14 12.02 -11.25 -14.98
C GLN A 14 12.36 -12.55 -14.24
N ALA A 15 13.37 -12.49 -13.36
CA ALA A 15 13.59 -13.54 -12.37
C ALA A 15 12.36 -13.65 -11.46
N GLN A 16 12.04 -14.85 -11.01
CA GLN A 16 10.84 -15.12 -10.24
C GLN A 16 11.17 -15.65 -8.84
N LEU A 17 10.50 -15.12 -7.83
CA LEU A 17 10.47 -15.66 -6.47
C LEU A 17 9.04 -16.17 -6.22
N ILE A 18 8.93 -17.42 -5.76
CA ILE A 18 7.64 -18.04 -5.43
C ILE A 18 7.60 -18.28 -3.93
N ILE A 19 6.66 -17.65 -3.25
CA ILE A 19 6.35 -17.91 -1.84
C ILE A 19 5.49 -19.17 -1.78
N LYS A 20 5.95 -20.17 -1.01
CA LYS A 20 5.27 -21.46 -0.87
C LYS A 20 4.85 -21.67 0.57
N LYS A 21 3.59 -21.35 0.87
CA LYS A 21 2.99 -21.65 2.18
C LYS A 21 2.50 -23.11 2.25
N GLY A 22 2.11 -23.68 1.12
CA GLY A 22 1.64 -25.05 0.95
C GLY A 22 0.12 -25.19 1.03
N GLU A 23 -0.49 -24.67 2.08
CA GLU A 23 -1.94 -24.66 2.28
C GLU A 23 -2.35 -23.54 3.26
N ASP A 24 -3.63 -23.14 3.24
CA ASP A 24 -4.15 -22.03 4.06
C ASP A 24 -3.95 -22.23 5.57
N GLN A 25 -4.05 -23.48 6.04
CA GLN A 25 -3.94 -23.86 7.47
C GLN A 25 -2.50 -24.15 7.91
N SER A 26 -1.51 -24.00 7.02
CA SER A 26 -0.11 -24.22 7.32
C SER A 26 0.38 -23.28 8.44
N ILE A 27 1.18 -23.82 9.34
CA ILE A 27 1.76 -23.11 10.49
C ILE A 27 3.12 -22.44 10.17
N VAL A 28 3.56 -22.47 8.91
CA VAL A 28 4.90 -21.93 8.51
C VAL A 28 5.06 -20.44 8.80
N GLU A 29 3.95 -19.70 8.81
CA GLU A 29 3.91 -18.26 9.11
C GLU A 29 3.83 -17.98 10.62
N ASN A 30 3.65 -19.00 11.47
CA ASN A 30 3.56 -18.80 12.92
C ASN A 30 4.86 -18.19 13.47
N ASP A 31 4.69 -17.22 14.36
CA ASP A 31 5.77 -16.46 14.99
C ASP A 31 6.65 -15.66 14.02
N GLN A 32 6.29 -15.58 12.73
CA GLN A 32 6.98 -14.76 11.74
C GLN A 32 6.28 -13.41 11.56
N GLN A 33 7.06 -12.37 11.28
CA GLN A 33 6.52 -11.02 11.02
C GLN A 33 6.32 -10.75 9.51
N GLY A 34 7.07 -11.43 8.65
CA GLY A 34 6.94 -11.37 7.20
C GLY A 34 7.85 -12.38 6.50
N TRP A 35 7.53 -12.73 5.25
CA TRP A 35 8.34 -13.67 4.44
C TRP A 35 9.75 -13.15 4.14
N ILE A 36 9.89 -11.83 4.08
CA ILE A 36 11.15 -11.09 4.03
C ILE A 36 11.03 -10.00 5.09
N SER A 37 11.91 -10.01 6.10
CA SER A 37 11.91 -9.00 7.16
C SER A 37 13.23 -8.23 7.18
N THR A 38 13.17 -6.92 7.36
CA THR A 38 14.37 -6.10 7.64
C THR A 38 14.44 -5.76 9.11
N VAL A 39 15.56 -6.08 9.74
CA VAL A 39 15.83 -5.82 11.17
C VAL A 39 17.10 -4.99 11.32
N ASP A 40 17.29 -4.36 12.47
CA ASP A 40 18.49 -3.62 12.86
C ASP A 40 18.92 -2.53 11.85
N GLY A 41 17.95 -1.81 11.28
CA GLY A 41 18.21 -0.72 10.32
C GLY A 41 18.68 -1.20 8.93
N LEU A 42 18.43 -2.46 8.58
CA LEU A 42 18.83 -3.03 7.30
C LEU A 42 18.27 -2.24 6.11
N GLN A 43 19.12 -2.04 5.10
CA GLN A 43 18.73 -1.48 3.80
C GLN A 43 18.51 -2.61 2.79
N LEU A 44 17.26 -2.90 2.47
CA LEU A 44 16.87 -3.91 1.49
C LEU A 44 16.60 -3.25 0.13
N ARG A 45 17.26 -3.75 -0.91
CA ARG A 45 17.04 -3.31 -2.30
C ARG A 45 16.72 -4.49 -3.20
N ILE A 46 15.61 -4.42 -3.94
CA ILE A 46 15.16 -5.47 -4.84
C ILE A 46 14.94 -4.90 -6.24
N TYR A 47 15.58 -5.52 -7.23
CA TYR A 47 15.55 -5.05 -8.61
C TYR A 47 15.05 -6.13 -9.56
N GLY A 48 13.97 -5.84 -10.29
CA GLY A 48 13.59 -6.61 -11.47
C GLY A 48 13.13 -8.05 -11.20
N ILE A 49 12.57 -8.32 -10.02
CA ILE A 49 12.06 -9.63 -9.58
C ILE A 49 10.52 -9.64 -9.65
N LYS A 50 9.94 -10.73 -10.15
CA LYS A 50 8.52 -11.04 -10.01
C LYS A 50 8.29 -11.94 -8.81
N ILE A 51 7.53 -11.48 -7.83
CA ILE A 51 7.11 -12.21 -6.64
C ILE A 51 5.68 -12.69 -6.84
N ILE A 52 5.46 -13.99 -6.69
CA ILE A 52 4.15 -14.65 -6.72
C ILE A 52 4.02 -15.61 -5.53
N THR A 53 2.82 -16.13 -5.30
CA THR A 53 2.58 -17.19 -4.30
C THR A 53 2.12 -18.48 -4.97
N ASP A 54 2.08 -19.56 -4.19
CA ASP A 54 1.41 -20.81 -4.54
C ASP A 54 -0.14 -20.74 -4.43
N GLN A 55 -0.70 -19.52 -4.34
CA GLN A 55 -2.12 -19.21 -4.15
C GLN A 55 -2.68 -19.58 -2.78
N SER A 56 -1.86 -20.10 -1.86
CA SER A 56 -2.29 -20.20 -0.46
C SER A 56 -2.48 -18.81 0.14
N LYS A 57 -3.44 -18.67 1.05
CA LYS A 57 -3.72 -17.42 1.76
C LYS A 57 -2.62 -17.09 2.74
N LEU A 58 -1.81 -16.08 2.45
CA LEU A 58 -0.80 -15.57 3.37
C LEU A 58 -1.47 -14.86 4.54
N THR A 59 -0.99 -15.03 5.75
CA THR A 59 -1.51 -14.31 6.94
C THR A 59 -0.59 -13.17 7.38
N ILE A 60 0.63 -13.12 6.84
CA ILE A 60 1.66 -12.12 7.14
C ILE A 60 2.13 -11.41 5.87
N PRO A 61 2.74 -10.22 5.99
CA PRO A 61 3.36 -9.50 4.87
C PRO A 61 4.36 -10.34 4.08
N ILE A 62 4.49 -10.00 2.80
CA ILE A 62 5.63 -10.48 2.02
C ILE A 62 6.90 -9.75 2.46
N ILE A 63 6.83 -8.43 2.58
CA ILE A 63 7.94 -7.61 3.08
C ILE A 63 7.48 -6.88 4.35
N TYR A 64 8.16 -7.13 5.46
CA TYR A 64 7.93 -6.45 6.73
C TYR A 64 9.17 -5.65 7.14
N ILE A 65 8.99 -4.35 7.40
CA ILE A 65 10.06 -3.49 7.92
C ILE A 65 9.88 -3.39 9.44
N GLN A 66 10.77 -4.05 10.19
CA GLN A 66 10.61 -4.34 11.62
C GLN A 66 11.32 -3.36 12.55
N ASP A 67 12.23 -2.52 12.05
CA ASP A 67 13.00 -1.60 12.89
C ASP A 67 13.14 -0.22 12.26
N SER A 68 13.28 0.80 13.12
CA SER A 68 13.59 2.17 12.70
C SER A 68 14.89 2.24 11.89
N GLN A 69 15.08 3.30 11.11
CA GLN A 69 16.27 3.52 10.26
C GLN A 69 16.45 2.50 9.12
N SER A 70 15.47 1.62 8.91
CA SER A 70 15.48 0.68 7.79
C SER A 70 15.08 1.37 6.49
N ALA A 71 15.58 0.84 5.37
CA ALA A 71 15.21 1.34 4.05
C ALA A 71 14.79 0.20 3.13
N LEU A 72 13.71 0.41 2.39
CA LEU A 72 13.26 -0.49 1.33
C LEU A 72 13.25 0.24 -0.01
N GLU A 73 14.06 -0.26 -0.94
CA GLU A 73 14.07 0.20 -2.33
C GLU A 73 13.61 -0.91 -3.26
N LEU A 74 12.55 -0.67 -4.00
CA LEU A 74 12.02 -1.56 -5.03
C LEU A 74 12.11 -0.88 -6.38
N ASN A 75 12.68 -1.57 -7.37
CA ASN A 75 12.74 -1.05 -8.73
C ASN A 75 12.40 -2.15 -9.73
N ALA A 76 11.40 -1.89 -10.57
CA ALA A 76 10.88 -2.85 -11.55
C ALA A 76 10.47 -4.21 -10.93
N VAL A 77 9.99 -4.20 -9.68
CA VAL A 77 9.52 -5.39 -8.97
C VAL A 77 8.03 -5.60 -9.26
N THR A 78 7.63 -6.86 -9.47
CA THR A 78 6.22 -7.22 -9.68
C THR A 78 5.72 -8.06 -8.52
N PHE A 79 4.58 -7.71 -7.94
CA PHE A 79 3.79 -8.52 -7.01
C PHE A 79 2.49 -8.91 -7.71
N SER A 80 2.26 -10.21 -7.93
CA SER A 80 1.18 -10.66 -8.82
C SER A 80 0.52 -11.94 -8.29
N GLY A 81 -0.81 -11.98 -8.26
CA GLY A 81 -1.58 -13.16 -7.86
C GLY A 81 -1.36 -13.51 -6.39
N ILE A 82 -1.70 -12.60 -5.48
CA ILE A 82 -1.47 -12.78 -4.04
C ILE A 82 -2.80 -12.75 -3.29
N GLU A 83 -3.05 -13.78 -2.49
CA GLU A 83 -4.14 -13.82 -1.52
C GLU A 83 -3.58 -13.51 -0.12
N LEU A 84 -4.03 -12.41 0.49
CA LEU A 84 -3.66 -12.00 1.85
C LEU A 84 -4.91 -12.08 2.75
N SER A 85 -4.80 -12.75 3.89
CA SER A 85 -5.92 -13.04 4.78
C SER A 85 -5.50 -12.85 6.24
N PRO A 86 -5.27 -11.60 6.70
CA PRO A 86 -4.72 -11.33 8.02
C PRO A 86 -5.67 -11.76 9.12
N THR A 87 -5.13 -12.36 10.18
CA THR A 87 -5.93 -13.04 11.22
C THR A 87 -6.09 -12.24 12.50
N SER A 88 -5.08 -11.47 12.89
CA SER A 88 -5.08 -10.63 14.09
C SER A 88 -5.44 -9.19 13.75
N GLU A 89 -4.57 -8.54 13.00
CA GLU A 89 -4.61 -7.11 12.66
C GLU A 89 -4.51 -6.88 11.15
N PRO A 90 -4.96 -5.71 10.65
CA PRO A 90 -4.79 -5.36 9.24
C PRO A 90 -3.31 -5.28 8.88
N THR A 91 -2.94 -5.81 7.71
CA THR A 91 -1.54 -5.86 7.27
C THR A 91 -1.38 -5.54 5.79
N GLY A 92 -0.15 -5.30 5.35
CA GLY A 92 0.17 -5.02 3.95
C GLY A 92 0.88 -6.18 3.25
N ILE A 93 0.86 -6.22 1.91
CA ILE A 93 1.85 -7.03 1.16
C ILE A 93 3.26 -6.51 1.48
N ILE A 94 3.42 -5.19 1.44
CA ILE A 94 4.52 -4.46 2.03
C ILE A 94 3.97 -3.73 3.26
N HIS A 95 4.54 -4.00 4.43
CA HIS A 95 4.12 -3.36 5.67
C HIS A 95 5.33 -2.73 6.36
N ILE A 96 5.26 -1.41 6.53
CA ILE A 96 6.22 -0.62 7.29
C ILE A 96 5.51 -0.12 8.53
N ASN A 97 5.97 -0.55 9.71
CA ASN A 97 5.32 -0.22 10.98
C ASN A 97 6.18 0.71 11.87
N TYR A 98 7.43 0.96 11.50
CA TYR A 98 8.40 1.66 12.35
C TYR A 98 8.81 3.01 11.75
N ASP A 99 9.01 3.97 12.64
CA ASP A 99 9.40 5.33 12.33
C ASP A 99 10.83 5.44 11.78
N ASN A 100 11.19 6.60 11.23
CA ASN A 100 12.50 6.84 10.61
C ASN A 100 12.84 5.86 9.47
N SER A 101 11.83 5.24 8.87
CA SER A 101 11.98 4.30 7.75
C SER A 101 11.86 5.04 6.41
N GLN A 102 12.60 4.55 5.41
CA GLN A 102 12.54 5.07 4.04
C GLN A 102 11.99 4.01 3.09
N PHE A 103 11.05 4.40 2.25
CA PHE A 103 10.47 3.52 1.24
C PHE A 103 10.49 4.19 -0.12
N THR A 104 11.11 3.54 -1.10
CA THR A 104 11.05 3.94 -2.50
C THR A 104 10.59 2.77 -3.35
N ALA A 105 9.53 2.97 -4.13
CA ALA A 105 9.13 2.05 -5.17
C ALA A 105 9.16 2.77 -6.52
N SER A 106 9.85 2.20 -7.50
CA SER A 106 9.99 2.76 -8.84
C SER A 106 9.64 1.72 -9.90
N ASN A 107 8.77 2.06 -10.84
CA ASN A 107 8.37 1.18 -11.96
C ASN A 107 7.86 -0.19 -11.52
N CYS A 108 7.29 -0.29 -10.32
CA CYS A 108 6.80 -1.56 -9.77
C CYS A 108 5.36 -1.84 -10.22
N LEU A 109 4.98 -3.11 -10.27
CA LEU A 109 3.63 -3.55 -10.63
C LEU A 109 3.04 -4.36 -9.47
N PHE A 110 1.87 -3.97 -9.00
CA PHE A 110 1.04 -4.71 -8.06
C PHE A 110 -0.24 -5.09 -8.80
N GLU A 111 -0.49 -6.38 -8.98
CA GLU A 111 -1.66 -6.82 -9.76
C GLU A 111 -2.32 -8.08 -9.21
N ASN A 112 -3.65 -8.17 -9.35
CA ASN A 112 -4.44 -9.34 -8.96
C ASN A 112 -4.14 -9.74 -7.50
N ILE A 113 -4.44 -8.82 -6.59
CA ILE A 113 -4.21 -8.97 -5.17
C ILE A 113 -5.57 -8.93 -4.48
N ASP A 114 -5.88 -9.96 -3.71
CA ASP A 114 -7.11 -10.06 -2.94
C ASP A 114 -6.78 -10.09 -1.44
N ILE A 115 -7.36 -9.15 -0.68
CA ILE A 115 -7.10 -8.96 0.75
C ILE A 115 -8.42 -9.10 1.52
N GLU A 116 -8.52 -10.11 2.38
CA GLU A 116 -9.75 -10.45 3.11
C GLU A 116 -9.60 -10.40 4.64
N LYS A 117 -10.63 -10.88 5.36
CA LYS A 117 -10.71 -10.94 6.84
C LYS A 117 -10.51 -9.60 7.54
N LYS A 118 -9.39 -9.42 8.24
CA LYS A 118 -9.08 -8.19 9.01
C LYS A 118 -8.72 -7.01 8.10
N GLY A 119 -8.63 -7.25 6.79
CA GLY A 119 -8.34 -6.22 5.82
C GLY A 119 -6.85 -5.93 5.70
N GLY A 120 -6.54 -4.90 4.93
CA GLY A 120 -5.16 -4.59 4.61
C GLY A 120 -5.00 -3.85 3.29
N ASN A 121 -3.76 -3.77 2.82
CA ASN A 121 -3.37 -2.94 1.68
C ASN A 121 -2.25 -3.62 0.88
N ALA A 122 -2.01 -3.20 -0.37
CA ALA A 122 -0.78 -3.59 -1.05
C ALA A 122 0.45 -2.97 -0.36
N ILE A 123 0.36 -1.69 0.01
CA ILE A 123 1.37 -0.96 0.76
C ILE A 123 0.70 -0.35 1.98
N ARG A 124 1.17 -0.76 3.17
CA ARG A 124 0.68 -0.26 4.45
C ARG A 124 1.81 0.43 5.20
N LEU A 125 1.65 1.73 5.43
CA LEU A 125 2.61 2.58 6.13
C LEU A 125 1.97 3.05 7.45
N VAL A 126 2.41 2.46 8.56
CA VAL A 126 1.97 2.81 9.91
C VAL A 126 3.17 3.41 10.64
N ASN A 127 3.03 4.62 11.15
CA ASN A 127 4.06 5.24 11.96
C ASN A 127 3.75 5.01 13.44
N SER A 128 4.37 3.99 14.04
CA SER A 128 4.19 3.67 15.46
C SER A 128 5.11 4.46 16.42
N GLY A 129 6.01 5.29 15.89
CA GLY A 129 7.05 5.98 16.66
C GLY A 129 6.88 7.50 16.68
N SER A 130 7.99 8.22 16.77
CA SER A 130 8.03 9.70 16.88
C SER A 130 8.82 10.39 15.76
N TYR A 131 9.45 9.61 14.88
CA TYR A 131 10.20 10.09 13.72
C TYR A 131 9.40 9.91 12.42
N PRO A 132 9.75 10.62 11.33
CA PRO A 132 8.99 10.53 10.08
C PRO A 132 9.25 9.22 9.33
N ILE A 133 8.21 8.68 8.66
CA ILE A 133 8.37 7.74 7.55
C ILE A 133 8.40 8.56 6.26
N THR A 134 9.38 8.30 5.38
CA THR A 134 9.43 8.93 4.05
C THR A 134 9.18 7.89 2.96
N ALA A 135 8.08 8.05 2.23
CA ALA A 135 7.68 7.17 1.14
C ALA A 135 7.63 7.93 -0.20
N THR A 136 8.22 7.34 -1.24
CA THR A 136 8.19 7.86 -2.60
C THR A 136 7.84 6.74 -3.58
N ILE A 137 6.80 6.94 -4.38
CA ILE A 137 6.27 5.95 -5.31
C ILE A 137 6.25 6.57 -6.71
N LYS A 138 6.97 5.95 -7.65
CA LYS A 138 7.28 6.52 -8.97
C LYS A 138 6.97 5.56 -10.10
N GLY A 139 6.11 5.93 -11.04
CA GLY A 139 5.76 5.10 -12.20
C GLY A 139 5.25 3.70 -11.84
N CYS A 140 4.71 3.53 -10.64
CA CYS A 140 4.16 2.25 -10.19
C CYS A 140 2.73 2.06 -10.67
N GLN A 141 2.32 0.81 -10.84
CA GLN A 141 0.96 0.45 -11.22
C GLN A 141 0.33 -0.46 -10.18
N PHE A 142 -0.92 -0.19 -9.83
CA PHE A 142 -1.76 -0.95 -8.91
C PHE A 142 -3.02 -1.33 -9.68
N ASN A 143 -3.12 -2.59 -10.10
CA ASN A 143 -4.13 -3.06 -11.04
C ASN A 143 -4.96 -4.19 -10.41
N ASN A 144 -6.28 -4.04 -10.32
CA ASN A 144 -7.16 -5.09 -9.79
C ASN A 144 -6.74 -5.55 -8.39
N ILE A 145 -6.85 -4.64 -7.42
CA ILE A 145 -6.56 -4.90 -6.01
C ILE A 145 -7.87 -4.79 -5.25
N ASN A 146 -8.29 -5.88 -4.63
CA ASN A 146 -9.49 -5.91 -3.82
C ASN A 146 -9.12 -6.01 -2.35
N SER A 147 -9.75 -5.21 -1.49
CA SER A 147 -9.57 -5.33 -0.04
C SER A 147 -10.87 -5.20 0.73
N ILE A 148 -10.87 -5.72 1.97
CA ILE A 148 -11.87 -5.40 2.98
C ILE A 148 -11.28 -4.36 3.94
N GLY A 149 -12.08 -3.39 4.36
CA GLY A 149 -11.72 -2.41 5.38
C GLY A 149 -11.47 -3.02 6.74
N ASP A 150 -10.69 -2.34 7.55
CA ASP A 150 -10.49 -2.76 8.94
C ASP A 150 -11.68 -2.37 9.86
N SER A 151 -11.57 -2.74 11.14
CA SER A 151 -12.60 -2.43 12.13
C SER A 151 -12.89 -0.94 12.29
N ASN A 152 -11.91 -0.08 11.95
CA ASN A 152 -11.98 1.37 12.01
C ASN A 152 -12.44 1.99 10.67
N GLY A 153 -12.87 1.19 9.70
CA GLY A 153 -13.36 1.67 8.40
C GLY A 153 -12.23 2.23 7.50
N ARG A 154 -10.96 1.89 7.81
CA ARG A 154 -9.81 2.34 7.03
C ARG A 154 -9.61 1.40 5.85
N GLY A 155 -9.61 1.96 4.65
CA GLY A 155 -9.46 1.24 3.39
C GLY A 155 -8.15 1.54 2.69
N GLY A 156 -8.24 1.86 1.40
CA GLY A 156 -7.10 2.14 0.52
C GLY A 156 -6.44 0.86 0.03
N SER A 157 -7.17 0.00 -0.70
CA SER A 157 -6.67 -1.32 -1.13
C SER A 157 -5.25 -1.32 -1.68
N ALA A 158 -4.85 -0.26 -2.41
CA ALA A 158 -3.47 -0.08 -2.85
C ALA A 158 -2.59 0.50 -1.72
N ILE A 159 -2.90 1.69 -1.21
CA ILE A 159 -2.06 2.40 -0.23
C ILE A 159 -2.88 2.85 0.97
N TYR A 160 -2.39 2.50 2.16
CA TYR A 160 -2.75 3.14 3.41
C TYR A 160 -1.54 3.83 4.03
N MET A 161 -1.73 5.05 4.53
CA MET A 161 -0.70 5.73 5.33
C MET A 161 -1.28 6.47 6.54
N GLU A 162 -0.64 6.27 7.70
CA GLU A 162 -0.70 7.22 8.82
C GLU A 162 0.41 8.25 8.67
N ASN A 163 0.02 9.45 8.25
CA ASN A 163 0.91 10.56 7.97
C ASN A 163 1.03 11.48 9.19
N LYS A 164 1.84 11.03 10.16
CA LYS A 164 2.09 11.69 11.45
C LYS A 164 3.57 11.99 11.63
N HIS A 165 3.93 12.85 12.58
CA HIS A 165 5.33 13.07 13.00
C HIS A 165 6.29 13.50 11.89
N GLY A 166 5.88 14.38 10.97
CA GLY A 166 6.76 14.81 9.86
C GLY A 166 6.77 13.88 8.65
N SER A 167 5.95 12.83 8.65
CA SER A 167 5.97 11.81 7.60
C SER A 167 5.60 12.37 6.22
N LYS A 168 6.00 11.66 5.18
CA LYS A 168 5.89 12.12 3.79
C LYS A 168 5.48 10.99 2.87
N LEU A 169 4.51 11.26 2.00
CA LEU A 169 4.17 10.41 0.87
C LEU A 169 4.12 11.24 -0.40
N VAL A 170 4.97 10.87 -1.35
CA VAL A 170 5.02 11.48 -2.68
C VAL A 170 4.74 10.40 -3.74
N ILE A 171 3.73 10.65 -4.56
CA ILE A 171 3.34 9.81 -5.70
C ILE A 171 3.62 10.60 -6.97
N ASP A 172 4.43 10.03 -7.85
CA ASP A 172 5.01 10.74 -9.00
C ASP A 172 5.23 9.83 -10.21
N ASP A 173 5.76 10.42 -11.29
CA ASP A 173 6.18 9.74 -12.52
C ASP A 173 5.06 8.88 -13.15
N SER A 174 3.84 9.42 -13.20
CA SER A 174 2.68 8.80 -13.86
C SER A 174 2.27 7.45 -13.28
N CYS A 175 2.16 7.36 -11.95
CA CYS A 175 1.61 6.18 -11.30
C CYS A 175 0.17 5.89 -11.77
N LEU A 176 -0.24 4.62 -11.74
CA LEU A 176 -1.59 4.19 -12.09
C LEU A 176 -2.23 3.42 -10.94
N PHE A 177 -3.43 3.82 -10.55
CA PHE A 177 -4.33 3.07 -9.67
C PHE A 177 -5.56 2.71 -10.50
N TYR A 178 -5.72 1.43 -10.79
CA TYR A 178 -6.74 0.93 -11.70
C TYR A 178 -7.52 -0.21 -11.06
N LYS A 179 -8.84 -0.06 -10.97
CA LYS A 179 -9.72 -1.09 -10.38
C LYS A 179 -9.26 -1.53 -8.99
N CYS A 180 -8.95 -0.54 -8.16
CA CYS A 180 -8.72 -0.74 -6.74
C CYS A 180 -10.07 -0.64 -6.03
N ILE A 181 -10.54 -1.75 -5.48
CA ILE A 181 -11.88 -1.87 -4.91
C ILE A 181 -11.75 -2.19 -3.42
N THR A 182 -12.39 -1.40 -2.58
CA THR A 182 -12.45 -1.67 -1.14
C THR A 182 -13.89 -1.88 -0.69
N ASP A 183 -14.11 -2.93 0.10
CA ASP A 183 -15.39 -3.24 0.74
C ASP A 183 -15.38 -2.80 2.20
N LYS A 184 -16.51 -2.32 2.72
CA LYS A 184 -16.72 -1.97 4.14
C LYS A 184 -15.72 -0.95 4.72
N ALA A 185 -15.30 0.04 3.93
CA ALA A 185 -14.30 1.03 4.35
C ALA A 185 -14.52 2.41 3.71
N ASN A 186 -13.50 3.26 3.79
CA ASN A 186 -13.34 4.48 2.99
C ASN A 186 -12.05 4.41 2.16
N GLY A 187 -12.01 5.11 1.03
CA GLY A 187 -10.86 5.13 0.13
C GLY A 187 -10.74 3.85 -0.69
N GLY A 188 -11.08 3.90 -1.99
CA GLY A 188 -10.96 2.71 -2.85
C GLY A 188 -9.50 2.32 -3.13
N ALA A 189 -8.69 3.25 -3.65
CA ALA A 189 -7.26 3.01 -3.92
C ALA A 189 -6.37 3.50 -2.78
N ILE A 190 -6.59 4.72 -2.29
CA ILE A 190 -5.69 5.39 -1.35
C ILE A 190 -6.49 5.87 -0.14
N TYR A 191 -5.97 5.59 1.05
CA TYR A 191 -6.43 6.15 2.31
C TYR A 191 -5.25 6.81 3.04
N VAL A 192 -5.39 8.07 3.42
CA VAL A 192 -4.37 8.80 4.21
C VAL A 192 -5.01 9.44 5.44
N ASP A 193 -4.49 9.12 6.62
CA ASP A 193 -4.82 9.76 7.90
C ASP A 193 -3.71 10.73 8.28
N ILE A 194 -3.99 12.04 8.28
CA ILE A 194 -2.99 13.11 8.44
C ILE A 194 -3.12 13.75 9.82
N ASP A 195 -2.01 13.93 10.52
CA ASP A 195 -1.96 14.87 11.63
C ASP A 195 -1.64 16.28 11.08
N PHE A 196 -2.66 17.13 10.94
CA PHE A 196 -2.49 18.51 10.45
C PHE A 196 -1.85 19.44 11.49
N THR A 197 -1.66 18.98 12.75
CA THR A 197 -1.03 19.78 13.81
C THR A 197 0.49 19.70 13.80
N SER A 198 1.06 18.69 13.13
CA SER A 198 2.50 18.54 12.95
C SER A 198 2.92 18.76 11.49
N GLU A 199 4.24 18.72 11.23
CA GLU A 199 4.70 18.73 9.84
C GLU A 199 4.26 17.44 9.15
N PHE A 200 3.88 17.54 7.88
CA PHE A 200 3.56 16.40 7.03
C PHE A 200 3.81 16.77 5.57
N GLU A 201 3.84 15.78 4.68
CA GLU A 201 3.72 16.01 3.25
C GLU A 201 2.88 14.88 2.62
N PHE A 202 1.88 15.25 1.82
CA PHE A 202 1.19 14.31 0.94
C PHE A 202 1.00 14.95 -0.42
N LYS A 203 1.70 14.40 -1.42
CA LYS A 203 1.70 14.95 -2.77
C LYS A 203 1.42 13.89 -3.83
N ILE A 204 0.56 14.24 -4.78
CA ILE A 204 0.37 13.52 -6.02
C ILE A 204 0.78 14.46 -7.16
N ASN A 205 2.04 14.35 -7.56
CA ASN A 205 2.65 15.16 -8.62
C ASN A 205 2.26 14.65 -10.01
N SER A 206 2.06 13.32 -10.14
CA SER A 206 1.68 12.69 -11.41
C SER A 206 1.12 11.30 -11.16
N ALA A 207 -0.20 11.14 -11.24
CA ALA A 207 -0.85 9.84 -11.17
C ALA A 207 -2.21 9.83 -11.87
N THR A 208 -2.69 8.65 -12.24
CA THR A 208 -4.07 8.41 -12.67
C THR A 208 -4.75 7.47 -11.67
N VAL A 209 -5.90 7.88 -11.12
CA VAL A 209 -6.76 7.05 -10.27
C VAL A 209 -8.08 6.83 -11.00
N LYS A 210 -8.32 5.60 -11.47
CA LYS A 210 -9.48 5.33 -12.31
C LYS A 210 -10.17 4.00 -12.05
N GLU A 211 -11.49 4.00 -12.22
CA GLU A 211 -12.36 2.83 -12.02
C GLU A 211 -12.20 2.19 -10.62
N CYS A 212 -11.78 2.98 -9.63
CA CYS A 212 -11.71 2.57 -8.22
C CYS A 212 -13.08 2.72 -7.57
N GLN A 213 -13.37 1.85 -6.60
CA GLN A 213 -14.71 1.77 -6.01
C GLN A 213 -14.64 1.56 -4.51
N ILE A 214 -15.60 2.14 -3.78
CA ILE A 214 -15.83 1.86 -2.37
C ILE A 214 -17.27 1.38 -2.12
N LYS A 215 -17.40 0.34 -1.31
CA LYS A 215 -18.69 -0.19 -0.83
C LYS A 215 -18.88 0.08 0.67
N ILE A 216 -20.10 0.43 1.06
CA ILE A 216 -20.49 0.72 2.43
C ILE A 216 -20.59 -0.57 3.26
N ASP A 217 -20.22 -0.49 4.52
CA ASP A 217 -20.62 -1.47 5.51
C ASP A 217 -22.05 -1.18 5.99
N THR A 218 -23.01 -2.00 5.57
CA THR A 218 -24.41 -1.88 6.02
C THR A 218 -24.69 -2.59 7.34
N SER A 219 -23.69 -3.28 7.91
CA SER A 219 -23.85 -4.02 9.16
C SER A 219 -23.65 -3.17 10.41
N LYS A 220 -23.06 -1.98 10.27
CA LYS A 220 -22.81 -1.03 11.36
C LYS A 220 -22.84 0.41 10.85
N ASP A 221 -23.27 1.34 11.70
CA ASP A 221 -23.29 2.77 11.37
C ASP A 221 -21.95 3.48 11.67
N LEU A 222 -21.22 2.99 12.67
CA LEU A 222 -19.95 3.55 13.13
C LEU A 222 -18.82 2.50 13.07
N PRO A 223 -17.61 2.89 12.60
CA PRO A 223 -17.32 4.17 11.94
C PRO A 223 -18.02 4.24 10.57
N PRO A 224 -18.33 5.45 10.08
CA PRO A 224 -19.05 5.61 8.83
C PRO A 224 -18.15 5.22 7.64
N THR A 225 -18.69 4.41 6.73
CA THR A 225 -17.99 3.90 5.55
C THR A 225 -18.67 4.33 4.25
N GLY A 226 -18.06 4.05 3.09
CA GLY A 226 -18.61 4.29 1.76
C GLY A 226 -18.21 5.63 1.12
N TYR A 227 -17.15 6.28 1.61
CA TYR A 227 -16.66 7.56 1.10
C TYR A 227 -15.33 7.43 0.34
N GLY A 228 -15.11 8.29 -0.66
CA GLY A 228 -13.84 8.41 -1.36
C GLY A 228 -13.54 7.24 -2.31
N GLY A 229 -14.25 7.16 -3.44
CA GLY A 229 -14.18 6.01 -4.36
C GLY A 229 -12.79 5.73 -4.93
N GLY A 230 -11.98 6.77 -5.14
CA GLY A 230 -10.55 6.64 -5.43
C GLY A 230 -9.68 6.91 -4.22
N ILE A 231 -9.87 8.06 -3.58
CA ILE A 231 -9.01 8.57 -2.51
C ILE A 231 -9.87 9.05 -1.34
N PHE A 232 -9.46 8.69 -0.13
CA PHE A 232 -10.01 9.25 1.11
C PHE A 232 -8.88 9.84 1.94
N ILE A 233 -9.03 11.09 2.33
CA ILE A 233 -8.13 11.81 3.22
C ILE A 233 -8.94 12.18 4.46
N THR A 234 -8.34 12.00 5.62
CA THR A 234 -8.89 12.44 6.90
C THR A 234 -7.73 12.92 7.78
N GLY A 235 -8.05 13.53 8.92
CA GLY A 235 -7.03 13.90 9.87
C GLY A 235 -7.54 14.71 11.04
N ASP A 236 -6.64 14.92 11.99
CA ASP A 236 -6.86 15.77 13.16
C ASP A 236 -6.23 17.16 12.94
N GLY A 237 -6.89 18.21 13.44
CA GLY A 237 -6.41 19.58 13.34
C GLY A 237 -6.87 20.33 12.09
N ASN A 238 -6.34 21.55 11.91
CA ASN A 238 -6.69 22.41 10.78
C ASN A 238 -5.52 22.48 9.80
N TYR A 239 -5.76 22.17 8.53
CA TYR A 239 -4.76 22.36 7.50
C TYR A 239 -4.50 23.85 7.25
N ASP A 240 -3.23 24.26 7.23
CA ASP A 240 -2.78 25.58 6.73
C ASP A 240 -2.37 25.48 5.25
N PRO A 241 -3.20 26.02 4.32
CA PRO A 241 -2.91 25.96 2.89
C PRO A 241 -1.64 26.72 2.46
N SER A 242 -1.14 27.65 3.28
CA SER A 242 0.09 28.39 2.97
C SER A 242 1.33 27.50 2.95
N THR A 243 1.27 26.36 3.65
CA THR A 243 2.35 25.37 3.73
C THR A 243 2.55 24.58 2.44
N LYS A 244 1.52 24.47 1.59
CA LYS A 244 1.52 23.67 0.34
C LYS A 244 1.98 22.21 0.54
N ARG A 245 1.70 21.66 1.73
CA ARG A 245 2.09 20.30 2.14
C ARG A 245 1.15 19.23 1.62
N LEU A 246 -0.10 19.60 1.35
CA LEU A 246 -1.07 18.79 0.61
C LEU A 246 -1.20 19.35 -0.81
N ASP A 247 -0.75 18.58 -1.81
CA ASP A 247 -0.84 18.97 -3.23
C ASP A 247 -1.23 17.77 -4.08
N LEU A 248 -2.44 17.80 -4.64
CA LEU A 248 -2.98 16.74 -5.49
C LEU A 248 -3.17 17.21 -6.93
N SER A 249 -2.58 18.36 -7.30
CA SER A 249 -2.85 19.03 -8.59
C SER A 249 -2.36 18.25 -9.81
N GLY A 250 -1.43 17.31 -9.62
CA GLY A 250 -0.88 16.46 -10.67
C GLY A 250 -1.68 15.18 -10.96
N MET A 251 -2.81 14.96 -10.29
CA MET A 251 -3.60 13.75 -10.47
C MET A 251 -4.65 13.89 -11.59
N GLN A 252 -4.87 12.80 -12.32
CA GLN A 252 -6.08 12.56 -13.10
C GLN A 252 -6.97 11.58 -12.33
N ILE A 253 -8.25 11.91 -12.18
CA ILE A 253 -9.19 11.10 -11.40
C ILE A 253 -10.48 10.89 -12.19
N LEU A 254 -10.79 9.65 -12.54
CA LEU A 254 -11.76 9.31 -13.60
C LEU A 254 -12.59 8.09 -13.23
N ASP A 255 -13.89 8.11 -13.49
CA ASP A 255 -14.77 6.93 -13.42
C ASP A 255 -14.72 6.13 -12.10
N ASN A 256 -14.38 6.79 -11.00
CA ASN A 256 -14.43 6.19 -9.67
C ASN A 256 -15.85 6.31 -9.08
N SER A 257 -16.22 5.38 -8.19
CA SER A 257 -17.54 5.38 -7.55
C SER A 257 -17.46 5.21 -6.03
N ALA A 258 -18.39 5.87 -5.33
CA ALA A 258 -18.59 5.71 -3.90
C ALA A 258 -20.08 5.61 -3.59
N GLU A 259 -20.44 4.71 -2.68
CA GLU A 259 -21.85 4.48 -2.31
C GLU A 259 -22.45 5.60 -1.45
N LYS A 260 -21.64 6.43 -0.77
CA LYS A 260 -22.12 7.63 -0.06
C LYS A 260 -21.75 8.94 -0.74
N SER A 261 -20.48 9.36 -0.65
CA SER A 261 -20.04 10.68 -1.13
C SER A 261 -18.55 10.69 -1.44
N GLY A 262 -18.10 11.70 -2.18
CA GLY A 262 -16.74 11.73 -2.70
C GLY A 262 -16.53 10.59 -3.70
N GLN A 263 -17.30 10.60 -4.80
CA GLN A 263 -17.27 9.55 -5.83
C GLN A 263 -15.84 9.22 -6.26
N SER A 264 -14.98 10.25 -6.28
CA SER A 264 -13.57 10.14 -6.59
C SER A 264 -12.68 10.45 -5.38
N LEU A 265 -12.82 11.64 -4.79
CA LEU A 265 -12.03 12.10 -3.65
C LEU A 265 -12.97 12.56 -2.53
N TYR A 266 -12.64 12.19 -1.30
CA TYR A 266 -13.21 12.75 -0.08
C TYR A 266 -12.07 13.24 0.82
N VAL A 267 -12.21 14.44 1.41
CA VAL A 267 -11.25 15.09 2.31
C VAL A 267 -12.03 15.65 3.50
#